data_AF-E0S409-F1
#
_entry.id   AF-E0S409-F1
#
_cell.length_a   1.000
_cell.length_b   1.000
_cell.length_c   1.000
_cell.angle_alpha   90.00
_cell.angle_beta   90.00
_cell.angle_gamma   90.00
#
_symmetry.space_group_name_H-M   'P 1'
#
loop_
_entity.id
_entity.type
_entity.pdbx_description
1 polymer ?
#
loop_
_entity_poly.entity_id
_entity_poly.type
_entity_poly.pdbx_seq_one_letter_code
_entity_poly.pdbx_strand_id
1 'polypeptide(L)'
;MIEDNVSGMTMKRPGWLKLMKKVDAGKVTDIYMDELSRMGRSKEEGFLAWMSLYDKGVALHFIKQPQVDTQTFKVAASRSISINTEHLPSAEKELISCIVKAINRYMQELAKLQVYRVFDEAQFERDILSQRTSEGLKIARINGAQIGRKQGSYISTKKETSSKKKIKKLYKKYGGPLSATDCMRVCKISRDSFYRYIKQMDG
;
A
#
# COMPACT_ATOMS: atom_id res chain seq x y z
N MET A 1 -6.39 -3.18 16.91
CA MET A 1 -6.42 -2.49 15.59
C MET A 1 -5.05 -1.90 15.31
N ILE A 2 -4.46 -2.19 14.15
CA ILE A 2 -3.22 -1.54 13.67
C ILE A 2 -3.62 -0.76 12.43
N GLU A 3 -3.57 0.57 12.51
CA GLU A 3 -3.88 1.45 11.40
C GLU A 3 -2.59 1.96 10.76
N ASP A 4 -2.58 2.04 9.43
CA ASP A 4 -1.45 2.57 8.67
C ASP A 4 -1.97 3.55 7.61
N ASN A 5 -1.88 4.84 7.94
CA ASN A 5 -2.31 5.96 7.08
C ASN A 5 -1.22 6.40 6.09
N VAL A 6 -0.17 5.63 5.88
CA VAL A 6 0.97 6.02 5.03
C VAL A 6 0.71 5.67 3.56
N SER A 7 0.10 6.62 2.84
CA SER A 7 0.19 6.68 1.36
C SER A 7 1.57 7.23 0.97
N GLY A 8 2.51 6.35 0.61
CA GLY A 8 3.89 6.70 0.22
C GLY A 8 4.40 5.81 -0.91
N MET A 9 5.68 5.81 -1.31
CA MET A 9 6.21 5.04 -2.45
C MET A 9 7.07 3.80 -2.07
N THR A 10 7.31 3.52 -0.77
CA THR A 10 8.15 2.38 -0.31
C THR A 10 7.49 1.50 0.77
N MET A 11 7.81 0.19 0.82
CA MET A 11 7.33 -0.77 1.83
C MET A 11 7.79 -0.48 3.27
N LYS A 12 8.47 0.66 3.49
CA LYS A 12 8.77 1.22 4.81
C LYS A 12 7.49 1.79 5.44
N ARG A 13 6.52 0.90 5.68
CA ARG A 13 5.26 1.15 6.35
C ARG A 13 5.46 0.86 7.84
N PRO A 14 5.48 1.88 8.71
CA PRO A 14 5.73 1.67 10.12
C PRO A 14 4.70 0.75 10.78
N GLY A 15 3.43 0.78 10.32
CA GLY A 15 2.37 -0.09 10.80
C GLY A 15 2.59 -1.55 10.37
N TRP A 16 2.98 -1.76 9.10
CA TRP A 16 3.32 -3.10 8.59
C TRP A 16 4.46 -3.75 9.37
N LEU A 17 5.57 -3.04 9.59
CA LEU A 17 6.71 -3.55 10.36
C LEU A 17 6.32 -3.91 11.80
N LYS A 18 5.46 -3.09 12.42
CA LYS A 18 4.94 -3.36 13.77
C LYS A 18 4.03 -4.59 13.80
N LEU A 19 3.20 -4.78 12.78
CA LEU A 19 2.36 -5.96 12.60
C LEU A 19 3.22 -7.22 12.45
N MET A 20 4.19 -7.21 11.53
CA MET A 20 5.08 -8.35 11.30
C MET A 20 5.83 -8.76 12.56
N LYS A 21 6.37 -7.81 13.35
CA LYS A 21 6.99 -8.13 14.65
C LYS A 21 6.05 -8.85 15.62
N LYS A 22 4.75 -8.51 15.61
CA LYS A 22 3.76 -9.19 16.46
C LYS A 22 3.39 -10.57 15.92
N VAL A 23 3.31 -10.71 14.59
CA VAL A 23 3.12 -12.00 13.91
C VAL A 23 4.29 -12.93 14.22
N ASP A 24 5.52 -12.47 14.06
CA ASP A 24 6.74 -13.25 14.33
C ASP A 24 6.86 -13.65 15.81
N ALA A 25 6.32 -12.84 16.72
CA ALA A 25 6.21 -13.15 18.13
C ALA A 25 5.01 -14.08 18.48
N GLY A 26 4.24 -14.56 17.49
CA GLY A 26 3.07 -15.41 17.68
C GLY A 26 1.87 -14.71 18.33
N LYS A 27 1.88 -13.37 18.44
CA LYS A 27 0.83 -12.58 19.13
C LYS A 27 -0.36 -12.22 18.25
N VAL A 28 -0.31 -12.58 16.96
CA VAL A 28 -1.34 -12.27 15.97
C VAL A 28 -1.63 -13.55 15.19
N THR A 29 -2.85 -14.03 15.30
CA THR A 29 -3.37 -15.19 14.57
C THR A 29 -4.28 -14.80 13.42
N ASP A 30 -4.92 -13.62 13.52
CA ASP A 30 -5.94 -13.16 12.59
C ASP A 30 -5.69 -11.71 12.17
N ILE A 31 -5.82 -11.45 10.87
CA ILE A 31 -5.69 -10.12 10.26
C ILE A 31 -6.90 -9.88 9.37
N TYR A 32 -7.58 -8.76 9.61
CA TYR A 32 -8.73 -8.31 8.83
C TYR A 32 -8.32 -7.13 7.95
N MET A 33 -8.68 -7.18 6.67
CA MET A 33 -8.37 -6.16 5.69
C MET A 33 -9.59 -5.89 4.80
N ASP A 34 -9.70 -4.67 4.27
CA ASP A 34 -10.78 -4.31 3.36
C ASP A 34 -10.65 -5.05 2.01
N GLU A 35 -9.44 -5.06 1.43
CA GLU A 35 -9.14 -5.67 0.12
C GLU A 35 -7.65 -6.05 0.00
N LEU A 36 -7.32 -7.02 -0.88
CA LEU A 36 -5.93 -7.48 -1.07
C LEU A 36 -4.98 -6.37 -1.53
N SER A 37 -5.47 -5.43 -2.35
CA SER A 37 -4.66 -4.33 -2.86
C SER A 37 -4.12 -3.41 -1.75
N ARG A 38 -4.58 -3.54 -0.50
CA ARG A 38 -4.05 -2.80 0.66
C ARG A 38 -2.78 -3.44 1.27
N MET A 39 -2.43 -4.67 0.87
CA MET A 39 -1.28 -5.41 1.40
C MET A 39 0.06 -4.90 0.87
N GLY A 40 0.13 -4.58 -0.42
CA GLY A 40 1.34 -4.11 -1.10
C GLY A 40 1.01 -3.03 -2.12
N ARG A 41 2.03 -2.42 -2.74
CA ARG A 41 1.79 -1.40 -3.78
C ARG A 41 1.77 -1.97 -5.18
N SER A 42 2.47 -3.08 -5.39
CA SER A 42 2.35 -3.89 -6.60
C SER A 42 1.70 -5.22 -6.30
N LYS A 43 1.31 -5.91 -7.38
CA LYS A 43 0.82 -7.28 -7.35
C LYS A 43 1.84 -8.22 -6.71
N GLU A 44 3.11 -8.08 -7.06
CA GLU A 44 4.21 -8.91 -6.57
C GLU A 44 4.46 -8.66 -5.08
N GLU A 45 4.53 -7.39 -4.66
CA GLU A 45 4.71 -7.05 -3.25
C GLU A 45 3.55 -7.57 -2.38
N GLY A 46 2.31 -7.36 -2.85
CA GLY A 46 1.12 -7.81 -2.15
C GLY A 46 1.05 -9.33 -2.05
N PHE A 47 1.39 -10.04 -3.13
CA PHE A 47 1.42 -11.49 -3.17
C PHE A 47 2.48 -12.07 -2.23
N LEU A 48 3.70 -11.53 -2.22
CA LEU A 48 4.77 -11.96 -1.31
C LEU A 48 4.40 -11.71 0.16
N ALA A 49 3.76 -10.58 0.45
CA ALA A 49 3.25 -10.26 1.79
C ALA A 49 2.17 -11.26 2.24
N TRP A 50 1.23 -11.58 1.35
CA TRP A 50 0.20 -12.59 1.58
C TRP A 50 0.82 -13.97 1.86
N MET A 51 1.76 -14.40 1.01
CA MET A 51 2.42 -15.70 1.14
C MET A 51 3.20 -15.81 2.45
N SER A 52 3.94 -14.77 2.84
CA SER A 52 4.66 -14.75 4.11
C SER A 52 3.75 -14.90 5.32
N LEU A 53 2.57 -14.27 5.31
CA LEU A 53 1.60 -14.39 6.41
C LEU A 53 0.90 -15.74 6.40
N TYR A 54 0.56 -16.26 5.22
CA TYR A 54 -0.04 -17.58 5.04
C TYR A 54 0.88 -18.70 5.54
N ASP A 55 2.15 -18.65 5.15
CA ASP A 55 3.18 -19.63 5.56
C ASP A 55 3.45 -19.58 7.08
N LYS A 56 3.27 -18.41 7.70
CA LYS A 56 3.30 -18.23 9.16
C LYS A 56 2.03 -18.68 9.86
N GLY A 57 1.07 -19.22 9.12
CA GLY A 57 -0.18 -19.75 9.65
C GLY A 57 -1.22 -18.70 10.03
N VAL A 58 -0.99 -17.42 9.73
CA VAL A 58 -1.92 -16.33 10.05
C VAL A 58 -3.16 -16.43 9.17
N ALA A 59 -4.33 -16.29 9.78
CA ALA A 59 -5.60 -16.20 9.11
C ALA A 59 -5.84 -14.77 8.58
N LEU A 60 -5.85 -14.63 7.27
CA LEU A 60 -6.21 -13.40 6.57
C LEU A 60 -7.69 -13.45 6.16
N HIS A 61 -8.39 -12.37 6.45
CA HIS A 61 -9.82 -12.15 6.17
C HIS A 61 -10.00 -10.85 5.37
N PHE A 62 -10.67 -10.92 4.22
CA PHE A 62 -10.86 -9.82 3.28
C PHE A 62 -12.34 -9.47 3.10
N ILE A 63 -12.73 -8.25 3.46
CA ILE A 63 -14.14 -7.81 3.44
C ILE A 63 -14.71 -7.84 2.02
N LYS A 64 -13.97 -7.31 1.04
CA LYS A 64 -14.45 -7.22 -0.35
C LYS A 64 -14.16 -8.45 -1.20
N GLN A 65 -13.20 -9.29 -0.79
CA GLN A 65 -12.85 -10.52 -1.52
C GLN A 65 -12.81 -11.76 -0.60
N PRO A 66 -13.93 -12.17 0.02
CA PRO A 66 -13.94 -13.31 0.96
C PRO A 66 -13.46 -14.63 0.34
N GLN A 67 -13.54 -14.76 -0.99
CA GLN A 67 -13.10 -15.94 -1.73
C GLN A 67 -11.59 -16.23 -1.65
N VAL A 68 -10.78 -15.26 -1.19
CA VAL A 68 -9.33 -15.44 -0.98
C VAL A 68 -8.95 -15.52 0.49
N ASP A 69 -9.93 -15.64 1.38
CA ASP A 69 -9.67 -15.83 2.80
C ASP A 69 -8.86 -17.10 3.01
N THR A 70 -7.78 -16.98 3.79
CA THR A 70 -6.85 -18.10 4.00
C THR A 70 -7.50 -19.28 4.71
N GLN A 71 -8.54 -19.03 5.52
CA GLN A 71 -9.34 -20.06 6.18
C GLN A 71 -10.10 -20.92 5.17
N THR A 72 -10.58 -20.33 4.07
CA THR A 72 -11.28 -21.05 2.99
C THR A 72 -10.40 -22.16 2.41
N PHE A 73 -9.10 -21.90 2.27
CA PHE A 73 -8.15 -22.89 1.76
C PHE A 73 -7.81 -23.99 2.79
N LYS A 74 -7.70 -23.64 4.08
CA LYS A 74 -7.43 -24.61 5.16
C LYS A 74 -8.62 -25.56 5.39
N VAL A 75 -9.85 -25.03 5.34
CA VAL A 75 -11.08 -25.80 5.56
C VAL A 75 -11.36 -26.77 4.41
N ALA A 76 -11.10 -26.38 3.16
CA ALA A 76 -11.24 -27.28 2.01
C ALA A 76 -10.25 -28.45 2.07
N ALA A 77 -9.01 -28.19 2.47
CA ALA A 77 -7.99 -29.22 2.69
C ALA A 77 -8.39 -30.19 3.83
N SER A 78 -8.88 -29.69 4.96
CA SER A 78 -9.24 -30.53 6.12
C SER A 78 -10.54 -31.32 5.94
N ARG A 79 -11.59 -30.73 5.33
CA ARG A 79 -12.89 -31.40 5.15
C ARG A 79 -12.83 -32.55 4.15
N SER A 80 -11.95 -32.47 3.16
CA SER A 80 -11.80 -33.52 2.14
C SER A 80 -11.12 -34.80 2.66
N ILE A 81 -10.61 -34.78 3.91
CA ILE A 81 -9.61 -35.74 4.42
C ILE A 81 -10.02 -36.35 5.78
N SER A 82 -11.30 -36.30 6.14
CA SER A 82 -11.81 -37.05 7.30
C SER A 82 -11.90 -38.54 6.98
N ILE A 83 -10.76 -39.21 6.82
CA ILE A 83 -10.69 -40.67 6.69
C ILE A 83 -10.40 -41.23 8.08
N ASN A 84 -11.31 -42.05 8.61
CA ASN A 84 -11.04 -42.78 9.85
C ASN A 84 -9.93 -43.79 9.58
N THR A 85 -8.71 -43.46 10.01
CA THR A 85 -7.52 -44.28 9.81
C THR A 85 -7.17 -45.11 11.03
N GLU A 86 -7.91 -45.02 12.13
CA GLU A 86 -7.50 -45.52 13.45
C GLU A 86 -7.23 -47.04 13.40
N HIS A 87 -8.08 -47.78 12.69
CA HIS A 87 -8.01 -49.24 12.54
C HIS A 87 -7.28 -49.75 11.29
N LEU A 88 -6.70 -48.87 10.46
CA LEU A 88 -5.99 -49.31 9.25
C LEU A 88 -4.61 -49.90 9.58
N PRO A 89 -4.14 -50.90 8.82
CA PRO A 89 -2.76 -51.36 8.90
C PRO A 89 -1.77 -50.26 8.46
N SER A 90 -0.49 -50.45 8.77
CA SER A 90 0.55 -49.40 8.63
C SER A 90 0.75 -48.94 7.19
N ALA A 91 0.65 -49.85 6.21
CA ALA A 91 0.90 -49.53 4.79
C ALA A 91 -0.20 -48.63 4.21
N GLU A 92 -1.46 -48.89 4.55
CA GLU A 92 -2.62 -48.10 4.12
C GLU A 92 -2.62 -46.73 4.78
N LYS A 93 -2.24 -46.65 6.06
CA LYS A 93 -2.00 -45.38 6.77
C LYS A 93 -0.96 -44.53 6.06
N GLU A 94 0.15 -45.14 5.64
CA GLU A 94 1.22 -44.46 4.92
C GLU A 94 0.77 -43.98 3.53
N LEU A 95 0.08 -44.83 2.76
CA LEU A 95 -0.50 -44.47 1.47
C LEU A 95 -1.45 -43.28 1.57
N ILE A 96 -2.40 -43.32 2.52
CA ILE A 96 -3.36 -42.25 2.74
C ILE A 96 -2.63 -40.96 3.12
N SER A 97 -1.65 -41.03 4.03
CA SER A 97 -0.85 -39.86 4.41
C SER A 97 -0.15 -39.22 3.20
N CYS A 98 0.41 -40.02 2.31
CA CYS A 98 1.06 -39.55 1.08
C CYS A 98 0.07 -38.85 0.12
N ILE A 99 -1.11 -39.44 -0.10
CA ILE A 99 -2.16 -38.85 -0.94
C ILE A 99 -2.64 -37.52 -0.35
N VAL A 100 -2.91 -37.51 0.95
CA VAL A 100 -3.33 -36.31 1.70
C VAL A 100 -2.32 -35.19 1.57
N LYS A 101 -1.02 -35.49 1.73
CA LYS A 101 0.06 -34.52 1.53
C LYS A 101 0.08 -33.97 0.10
N ALA A 102 -0.12 -34.84 -0.91
CA ALA A 102 -0.15 -34.42 -2.31
C ALA A 102 -1.34 -33.50 -2.62
N ILE A 103 -2.54 -33.84 -2.15
CA ILE A 103 -3.74 -33.01 -2.29
C ILE A 103 -3.54 -31.66 -1.60
N ASN A 104 -3.04 -31.66 -0.37
CA ASN A 104 -2.79 -30.42 0.37
C ASN A 104 -1.81 -29.51 -0.38
N ARG A 105 -0.74 -30.07 -0.95
CA ARG A 105 0.20 -29.31 -1.78
C ARG A 105 -0.48 -28.73 -3.02
N TYR A 106 -1.28 -29.51 -3.73
CA TYR A 106 -2.03 -29.03 -4.89
C TYR A 106 -2.99 -27.89 -4.54
N MET A 107 -3.76 -28.06 -3.45
CA MET A 107 -4.70 -27.03 -2.97
C MET A 107 -3.98 -25.74 -2.56
N GLN A 108 -2.79 -25.83 -1.96
CA GLN A 108 -1.96 -24.66 -1.66
C GLN A 108 -1.52 -23.92 -2.92
N GLU A 109 -1.12 -24.63 -3.97
CA GLU A 109 -0.75 -23.99 -5.25
C GLU A 109 -1.96 -23.34 -5.93
N LEU A 110 -3.13 -23.98 -5.89
CA LEU A 110 -4.37 -23.37 -6.37
C LEU A 110 -4.73 -22.10 -5.60
N ALA A 111 -4.58 -22.08 -4.28
CA ALA A 111 -4.82 -20.91 -3.44
C ALA A 111 -3.91 -19.73 -3.85
N LYS A 112 -2.62 -19.99 -4.05
CA LYS A 112 -1.66 -18.99 -4.53
C LYS A 112 -2.07 -18.43 -5.90
N LEU A 113 -2.45 -19.28 -6.84
CA LEU A 113 -2.92 -18.84 -8.16
C LEU A 113 -4.20 -18.00 -8.06
N GLN A 114 -5.13 -18.38 -7.18
CA GLN A 114 -6.35 -17.62 -6.95
C GLN A 114 -6.06 -16.21 -6.44
N VAL A 115 -5.20 -16.10 -5.42
CA VAL A 115 -4.76 -14.81 -4.86
C VAL A 115 -4.07 -13.96 -5.91
N TYR A 116 -3.17 -14.56 -6.70
CA TYR A 116 -2.47 -13.88 -7.77
C TYR A 116 -3.42 -13.32 -8.84
N ARG A 117 -4.47 -14.07 -9.21
CA ARG A 117 -5.52 -13.60 -10.13
C ARG A 117 -6.28 -12.39 -9.58
N VAL A 118 -6.62 -12.40 -8.28
CA VAL A 118 -7.32 -11.25 -7.66
C VAL A 118 -6.44 -10.00 -7.64
N PHE A 119 -5.13 -10.14 -7.42
CA PHE A 119 -4.23 -8.99 -7.57
C PHE A 119 -4.13 -8.49 -9.01
N ASP A 120 -4.21 -9.39 -10.00
CA ASP A 120 -4.19 -9.04 -11.42
C ASP A 120 -5.42 -8.22 -11.81
N GLU A 121 -6.59 -8.71 -11.41
CA GLU A 121 -7.88 -8.04 -11.59
C GLU A 121 -7.86 -6.64 -10.97
N ALA A 122 -7.38 -6.52 -9.73
CA ALA A 122 -7.28 -5.23 -9.07
C ALA A 122 -6.32 -4.25 -9.78
N GLN A 123 -5.26 -4.74 -10.43
CA GLN A 123 -4.35 -3.91 -11.21
C GLN A 123 -4.99 -3.51 -12.54
N PHE A 124 -5.63 -4.46 -13.23
CA PHE A 124 -6.36 -4.22 -14.46
C PHE A 124 -7.44 -3.14 -14.29
N GLU A 125 -8.24 -3.20 -13.21
CA GLU A 125 -9.24 -2.18 -12.90
C GLU A 125 -8.62 -0.78 -12.74
N ARG A 126 -7.48 -0.67 -12.06
CA ARG A 126 -6.75 0.61 -11.90
C ARG A 126 -6.30 1.16 -13.25
N ASP A 127 -5.77 0.29 -14.11
CA ASP A 127 -5.27 0.68 -15.42
C ASP A 127 -6.41 1.14 -16.33
N ILE A 128 -7.54 0.44 -16.33
CA ILE A 128 -8.76 0.82 -17.04
C ILE A 128 -9.29 2.18 -16.55
N LEU A 129 -9.36 2.41 -15.23
CA LEU A 129 -9.78 3.70 -14.67
C LEU A 129 -8.85 4.85 -15.11
N SER A 130 -7.54 4.60 -15.13
CA SER A 130 -6.54 5.56 -15.59
C SER A 130 -6.72 5.90 -17.08
N GLN A 131 -6.92 4.88 -17.93
CA GLN A 131 -7.19 5.06 -19.36
C GLN A 131 -8.45 5.89 -19.59
N ARG A 132 -9.58 5.51 -18.95
CA ARG A 132 -10.85 6.25 -19.06
C ARG A 132 -10.73 7.69 -18.60
N THR A 133 -9.98 7.95 -17.53
CA THR A 133 -9.72 9.31 -17.04
C THR A 133 -8.89 10.10 -18.05
N SER A 134 -7.85 9.50 -18.62
CA SER A 134 -7.00 10.10 -19.64
C SER A 134 -7.79 10.47 -20.90
N GLU A 135 -8.66 9.57 -21.37
CA GLU A 135 -9.55 9.79 -22.50
C GLU A 135 -10.56 10.91 -22.22
N GLY A 136 -11.20 10.90 -21.06
CA GLY A 136 -12.11 11.96 -20.63
C GLY A 136 -11.41 13.32 -20.56
N LEU A 137 -10.18 13.37 -20.07
CA LEU A 137 -9.36 14.59 -20.06
C LEU A 137 -9.01 15.05 -21.49
N LYS A 138 -8.73 14.13 -22.42
CA LYS A 138 -8.47 14.51 -23.83
C LYS A 138 -9.72 15.14 -24.46
N ILE A 139 -10.90 14.54 -24.25
CA ILE A 139 -12.18 15.07 -24.77
C ILE A 139 -12.45 16.45 -24.17
N ALA A 140 -12.33 16.59 -22.85
CA ALA A 140 -12.52 17.86 -22.17
C ALA A 140 -11.55 18.93 -22.70
N ARG A 141 -10.28 18.58 -22.97
CA ARG A 141 -9.30 19.47 -23.60
C ARG A 141 -9.72 19.92 -24.99
N ILE A 142 -10.18 18.99 -25.84
CA ILE A 142 -10.66 19.29 -27.21
C ILE A 142 -11.86 20.24 -27.14
N ASN A 143 -12.75 20.05 -26.18
CA ASN A 143 -13.92 20.90 -25.94
C ASN A 143 -13.58 22.24 -25.27
N GLY A 144 -12.30 22.58 -25.15
CA GLY A 144 -11.85 23.86 -24.59
C GLY A 144 -11.90 23.95 -23.06
N ALA A 145 -12.16 22.85 -22.35
CA ALA A 145 -12.12 22.85 -20.89
C ALA A 145 -10.69 23.10 -20.39
N GLN A 146 -10.54 24.06 -19.48
CA GLN A 146 -9.26 24.35 -18.83
C GLN A 146 -8.89 23.21 -17.87
N ILE A 147 -7.96 22.35 -18.28
CA ILE A 147 -7.42 21.27 -17.46
C ILE A 147 -6.16 21.73 -16.73
N GLY A 148 -6.14 21.50 -15.41
CA GLY A 148 -5.05 21.94 -14.54
C GLY A 148 -5.03 23.45 -14.34
N ARG A 149 -4.01 23.92 -13.62
CA ARG A 149 -3.89 25.34 -13.26
C ARG A 149 -3.62 26.20 -14.51
N LYS A 150 -4.37 27.28 -14.69
CA LYS A 150 -4.10 28.30 -15.73
C LYS A 150 -2.64 28.77 -15.66
N GLN A 151 -1.94 28.70 -16.78
CA GLN A 151 -0.54 29.15 -16.87
C GLN A 151 -0.46 30.64 -16.48
N GLY A 152 0.50 30.97 -15.62
CA GLY A 152 0.66 32.33 -15.08
C GLY A 152 -0.27 32.70 -13.91
N SER A 153 -1.19 31.83 -13.48
CA SER A 153 -2.00 32.12 -12.29
C SER A 153 -1.20 31.94 -11.00
N TYR A 154 -1.14 33.01 -10.20
CA TYR A 154 -0.53 33.02 -8.88
C TYR A 154 -1.60 32.73 -7.82
N ILE A 155 -1.29 31.79 -6.93
CA ILE A 155 -2.13 31.48 -5.76
C ILE A 155 -1.23 31.61 -4.55
N SER A 156 -1.54 32.55 -3.66
CA SER A 156 -0.82 32.67 -2.40
C SER A 156 -1.17 31.49 -1.51
N THR A 157 -0.19 30.63 -1.23
CA THR A 157 -0.39 29.49 -0.32
C THR A 157 -0.15 29.92 1.13
N LYS A 158 -0.81 29.29 2.10
CA LYS A 158 -0.54 29.52 3.54
C LYS A 158 0.96 29.36 3.88
N LYS A 159 1.63 28.41 3.22
CA LYS A 159 3.09 28.19 3.33
C LYS A 159 3.88 29.40 2.86
N GLU A 160 3.52 29.96 1.72
CA GLU A 160 4.15 31.16 1.17
C GLU A 160 3.96 32.37 2.07
N THR A 161 2.73 32.65 2.51
CA THR A 161 2.44 33.79 3.40
C THR A 161 3.22 33.69 4.72
N SER A 162 3.24 32.50 5.33
CA SER A 162 3.99 32.23 6.56
C SER A 162 5.50 32.39 6.36
N SER A 163 6.03 31.89 5.24
CA SER A 163 7.45 31.99 4.91
C SER A 163 7.87 33.44 4.65
N LYS A 164 7.10 34.20 3.86
CA LYS A 164 7.37 35.63 3.60
C LYS A 164 7.40 36.46 4.88
N LYS A 165 6.48 36.22 5.83
CA LYS A 165 6.50 36.87 7.15
C LYS A 165 7.77 36.55 7.95
N LYS A 166 8.19 35.27 7.97
CA LYS A 166 9.42 34.85 8.66
C LYS A 166 10.67 35.43 8.00
N ILE A 167 10.74 35.42 6.68
CA ILE A 167 11.84 35.99 5.91
C ILE A 167 11.97 37.50 6.23
N LYS A 168 10.86 38.25 6.21
CA LYS A 168 10.85 39.68 6.54
C LYS A 168 11.39 39.98 7.95
N LYS A 169 11.13 39.11 8.92
CA LYS A 169 11.57 39.28 10.32
C LYS A 169 13.01 38.81 10.58
N LEU A 170 13.45 37.74 9.91
CA LEU A 170 14.67 37.02 10.30
C LEU A 170 15.84 37.18 9.34
N TYR A 171 15.60 37.54 8.07
CA TYR A 171 16.67 37.59 7.07
C TYR A 171 17.48 38.89 7.16
N LYS A 172 18.81 38.76 7.09
CA LYS A 172 19.77 39.87 7.19
C LYS A 172 19.50 41.03 6.23
N LYS A 173 18.99 40.75 5.02
CA LYS A 173 18.61 41.79 4.05
C LYS A 173 17.52 42.75 4.56
N TYR A 174 16.66 42.29 5.46
CA TYR A 174 15.56 43.07 6.05
C TYR A 174 15.82 43.46 7.52
N GLY A 175 17.08 43.38 7.98
CA GLY A 175 17.47 43.75 9.35
C GLY A 175 17.39 42.61 10.38
N GLY A 176 17.18 41.37 9.95
CA GLY A 176 17.19 40.20 10.84
C GLY A 176 18.59 39.61 11.09
N PRO A 177 18.73 38.66 12.04
CA PRO A 177 20.03 38.11 12.42
C PRO A 177 20.53 36.97 11.52
N LEU A 178 19.68 36.39 10.66
CA LEU A 178 19.99 35.15 9.95
C LEU A 178 20.56 35.37 8.55
N SER A 179 21.53 34.54 8.20
CA SER A 179 22.04 34.39 6.83
C SER A 179 20.96 33.80 5.90
N ALA A 180 21.18 33.89 4.58
CA ALA A 180 20.25 33.31 3.61
C ALA A 180 20.07 31.80 3.82
N THR A 181 21.15 31.07 4.07
CA THR A 181 21.16 29.62 4.31
C THR A 181 20.42 29.23 5.58
N ASP A 182 20.60 29.98 6.66
CA ASP A 182 19.91 29.70 7.93
C ASP A 182 18.43 30.07 7.86
N CYS A 183 18.10 31.17 7.18
CA CYS A 183 16.71 31.56 6.96
C CYS A 183 15.94 30.52 6.12
N MET A 184 16.58 29.95 5.08
CA MET A 184 16.02 28.82 4.31
C MET A 184 15.73 27.60 5.20
N ARG A 185 16.68 27.27 6.09
CA ARG A 185 16.55 26.14 7.02
C ARG A 185 15.40 26.34 8.02
N VAL A 186 15.30 27.53 8.62
CA VAL A 186 14.23 27.88 9.57
C VAL A 186 12.86 27.93 8.90
N CYS A 187 12.78 28.44 7.68
CA CYS A 187 11.53 28.49 6.92
C CYS A 187 11.14 27.15 6.30
N LYS A 188 12.05 26.16 6.26
CA LYS A 188 11.86 24.86 5.60
C LYS A 188 11.41 25.00 4.14
N ILE A 189 12.11 25.87 3.40
CA ILE A 189 11.84 26.14 1.97
C ILE A 189 13.09 25.90 1.12
N SER A 190 12.88 25.51 -0.13
CA SER A 190 13.98 25.35 -1.09
C SER A 190 14.62 26.69 -1.43
N ARG A 191 15.87 26.64 -1.91
CA ARG A 191 16.59 27.81 -2.43
C ARG A 191 15.76 28.60 -3.45
N ASP A 192 15.17 27.89 -4.42
CA ASP A 192 14.35 28.50 -5.47
C ASP A 192 13.12 29.20 -4.89
N SER A 193 12.47 28.57 -3.90
CA SER A 193 11.31 29.18 -3.23
C SER A 193 11.72 30.43 -2.44
N PHE A 194 12.85 30.39 -1.75
CA PHE A 194 13.37 31.52 -0.97
C PHE A 194 13.66 32.73 -1.84
N TYR A 195 14.45 32.56 -2.91
CA TYR A 195 14.76 33.67 -3.81
C TYR A 195 13.56 34.14 -4.62
N ARG A 196 12.65 33.24 -5.01
CA ARG A 196 11.37 33.64 -5.62
C ARG A 196 10.54 34.49 -4.66
N TYR A 197 10.46 34.14 -3.38
CA TYR A 197 9.71 34.91 -2.39
C TYR A 197 10.35 36.28 -2.12
N ILE A 198 11.68 36.35 -2.05
CA ILE A 198 12.41 37.63 -1.95
C ILE A 198 12.13 38.49 -3.17
N LYS A 199 12.25 37.95 -4.38
CA LYS A 199 11.95 38.68 -5.62
C LYS A 199 10.53 39.25 -5.57
N GLN A 200 9.54 38.44 -5.22
CA GLN A 200 8.16 38.91 -5.07
C GLN A 200 7.93 39.91 -3.92
N MET A 201 8.80 39.94 -2.91
CA MET A 201 8.73 40.92 -1.81
C MET A 201 9.40 42.24 -2.17
N ASP A 202 10.40 42.20 -3.05
CA ASP A 202 11.22 43.34 -3.46
C ASP A 202 10.79 43.95 -4.81
N GLY A 203 10.04 43.22 -5.65
CA GLY A 203 9.64 43.57 -7.01
C GLY A 203 9.63 42.36 -7.96
#